data_AF-J4ICJ8-F1
#
_entry.id   AF-J4ICJ8-F1
#
_cell.length_a   1.000
_cell.length_b   1.000
_cell.length_c   1.000
_cell.angle_alpha   90.00
_cell.angle_beta   90.00
_cell.angle_gamma   90.00
#
_symmetry.space_group_name_H-M   'P 1'
#
loop_
_entity.id
_entity.type
_entity.pdbx_description
1 polymer ?
#
loop_
_entity_poly.entity_id
_entity_poly.type
_entity_poly.pdbx_seq_one_letter_code
_entity_poly.pdbx_strand_id
1 'polypeptide(L)'
;MAHFRFMLAKYYPVPQVYMQAGYPNSVQRAAMIAHIALSVYIEDVKQLVAFGVRRAIKSVTPAILESMSPSDRQHHELRLTRLDQWLKVDNPLSHEKGVYATITSAICEHSLDIAQGLPAPDDNDTTQREFATALYGMTKPHHPHTLGAPLISRGGSIAVLQAAVELIHAYVPPALEGLQHEQWCIDVLLIAARGLQICYVPWSPPNPQGAGRRSSKVVWNYWKNVSKADRSPRPTLIDQIEHAFALGPSQRGKEAAFNAAMASSQSPWDVASIRLSELGHYLNRQVLPTEMKFSYANIAQQDTGYCSQTYRWVLAHFDFGKPLHQLALICGIVMSKVAPNVFYTTQDDPLHIPPTMTPDEVTSFIVDAPWITNTTRKGAKDGGPFVIMFTVLIISLLEPASPLYRQYVATGKRHGLGGAWTKKHSAKGITSFNLIRMGIANALTSKQVKGSLFHIDWEFKPTPVLHEYHQQLTELFRNGEHGAYDAVSLLVGCEMANTLVKRGELKRRSGVPILTNPTGIPLSNPLLPGLSSNRISQRKHQLKRSMSLAAYGDDPFALDEPRPSQRRRASALHTTRHDMDFM
;
A
#
# COMPACT_ATOMS: atom_id res chain seq x y z
N MET A 1 1.67 -42.01 -22.48
CA MET A 1 1.56 -40.82 -21.61
C MET A 1 0.87 -41.25 -20.33
N ALA A 2 1.48 -41.07 -19.16
CA ALA A 2 0.79 -41.29 -17.90
C ALA A 2 -0.18 -40.13 -17.67
N HIS A 3 -1.48 -40.41 -17.64
CA HIS A 3 -2.49 -39.43 -17.24
C HIS A 3 -2.43 -39.23 -15.72
N PHE A 4 -1.68 -38.23 -15.28
CA PHE A 4 -1.77 -37.76 -13.91
C PHE A 4 -3.04 -36.95 -13.77
N ARG A 5 -4.08 -37.53 -13.14
CA ARG A 5 -5.25 -36.76 -12.72
C ARG A 5 -4.87 -36.07 -11.42
N PHE A 6 -4.48 -34.80 -11.48
CA PHE A 6 -4.39 -33.96 -10.28
C PHE A 6 -5.80 -33.79 -9.73
N MET A 7 -6.23 -34.71 -8.87
CA MET A 7 -7.24 -34.33 -7.90
C MET A 7 -6.54 -33.31 -7.02
N LEU A 8 -6.97 -32.03 -7.10
CA LEU A 8 -6.75 -31.12 -5.98
C LEU A 8 -7.36 -31.84 -4.78
N ALA A 9 -6.52 -32.56 -4.03
CA ALA A 9 -6.85 -33.01 -2.69
C ALA A 9 -7.38 -31.76 -2.03
N LYS A 10 -8.68 -31.76 -1.71
CA LYS A 10 -9.47 -30.62 -1.20
C LYS A 10 -8.62 -29.83 -0.22
N TYR A 11 -7.84 -28.86 -0.70
CA TYR A 11 -6.86 -28.14 0.10
C TYR A 11 -7.66 -27.08 0.81
N TYR A 12 -8.31 -27.53 1.88
CA TYR A 12 -8.98 -26.71 2.85
C TYR A 12 -8.06 -26.65 4.07
N PRO A 13 -7.78 -25.45 4.58
CA PRO A 13 -8.32 -24.15 4.15
C PRO A 13 -7.55 -23.50 2.99
N VAL A 14 -8.25 -22.69 2.19
CA VAL A 14 -7.62 -21.70 1.27
C VAL A 14 -6.64 -20.86 2.09
N PRO A 15 -5.42 -20.56 1.60
CA PRO A 15 -4.49 -19.71 2.33
C PRO A 15 -5.17 -18.41 2.81
N GLN A 16 -5.00 -18.07 4.09
CA GLN A 16 -5.68 -16.92 4.71
C GLN A 16 -5.45 -15.62 3.94
N VAL A 17 -4.28 -15.48 3.30
CA VAL A 17 -3.92 -14.33 2.47
C VAL A 17 -4.94 -14.05 1.36
N TYR A 18 -5.56 -15.08 0.76
CA TYR A 18 -6.55 -14.89 -0.30
C TYR A 18 -7.97 -14.72 0.22
N MET A 19 -8.29 -15.33 1.36
CA MET A 19 -9.59 -15.16 2.02
C MET A 19 -9.75 -13.74 2.59
N GLN A 20 -8.69 -13.19 3.18
CA GLN A 20 -8.71 -11.86 3.79
C GLN A 20 -8.75 -10.73 2.76
N ALA A 21 -8.27 -10.98 1.54
CA ALA A 21 -8.26 -10.00 0.45
C ALA A 21 -9.63 -9.75 -0.19
N GLY A 22 -10.68 -10.49 0.19
CA GLY A 22 -12.05 -10.24 -0.29
C GLY A 22 -12.29 -10.57 -1.76
N TYR A 23 -11.39 -11.34 -2.39
CA TYR A 23 -11.55 -11.75 -3.79
C TYR A 23 -12.80 -12.62 -4.00
N PRO A 24 -13.41 -12.62 -5.22
CA PRO A 24 -14.43 -13.59 -5.58
C PRO A 24 -13.93 -15.04 -5.42
N ASN A 25 -14.84 -15.97 -5.10
CA ASN A 25 -14.49 -17.39 -4.86
C ASN A 25 -13.72 -18.02 -6.05
N SER A 26 -14.07 -17.68 -7.30
CA SER A 26 -13.33 -18.13 -8.49
C SER A 26 -11.87 -17.68 -8.48
N VAL A 27 -11.61 -16.41 -8.17
CA VAL A 27 -10.25 -15.85 -8.04
C VAL A 27 -9.50 -16.49 -6.88
N GLN A 28 -10.14 -16.68 -5.72
CA GLN A 28 -9.50 -17.34 -4.57
C GLN A 28 -9.03 -18.76 -4.91
N ARG A 29 -9.87 -19.55 -5.59
CA ARG A 29 -9.54 -20.91 -6.02
C ARG A 29 -8.44 -20.92 -7.06
N ALA A 30 -8.52 -20.07 -8.06
CA ALA A 30 -7.50 -19.95 -9.10
C ALA A 30 -6.15 -19.50 -8.51
N ALA A 31 -6.15 -18.54 -7.58
CA ALA A 31 -4.95 -18.07 -6.88
C ALA A 31 -4.35 -19.17 -6.00
N MET A 32 -5.16 -20.03 -5.38
CA MET A 32 -4.67 -21.19 -4.63
C MET A 32 -3.96 -22.21 -5.55
N ILE A 33 -4.53 -22.48 -6.74
CA ILE A 33 -3.91 -23.36 -7.74
C ILE A 33 -2.55 -22.79 -8.18
N ALA A 34 -2.52 -21.50 -8.53
CA ALA A 34 -1.29 -20.80 -8.87
C ALA A 34 -0.26 -20.80 -7.73
N HIS A 35 -0.71 -20.63 -6.48
CA HIS A 35 0.17 -20.64 -5.31
C HIS A 35 0.87 -21.99 -5.13
N ILE A 36 0.13 -23.10 -5.28
CA ILE A 36 0.71 -24.45 -5.22
C ILE A 36 1.76 -24.62 -6.32
N ALA A 37 1.43 -24.23 -7.55
CA ALA A 37 2.36 -24.36 -8.67
C ALA A 37 3.63 -23.52 -8.50
N LEU A 38 3.50 -22.29 -8.01
CA LEU A 38 4.64 -21.42 -7.71
C LEU A 38 5.44 -21.89 -6.50
N SER A 39 4.84 -22.61 -5.55
CA SER A 39 5.57 -23.25 -4.45
C SER A 39 6.50 -24.36 -4.96
N VAL A 40 6.06 -25.14 -5.95
CA VAL A 40 6.92 -26.12 -6.64
C VAL A 40 8.04 -25.43 -7.41
N TYR A 41 7.75 -24.30 -8.07
CA TYR A 41 8.77 -23.47 -8.71
C TYR A 41 9.84 -22.98 -7.72
N ILE A 42 9.43 -22.52 -6.53
CA ILE A 42 10.36 -22.11 -5.47
C ILE A 42 11.27 -23.28 -5.06
N GLU A 43 10.74 -24.50 -4.98
CA GLU A 43 11.52 -25.69 -4.63
C GLU A 43 12.55 -26.04 -5.73
N ASP A 44 12.17 -25.94 -7.01
CA ASP A 44 13.13 -26.10 -8.11
C ASP A 44 14.26 -25.05 -8.04
N VAL A 45 13.93 -23.80 -7.66
CA VAL A 45 14.91 -22.73 -7.44
C VAL A 45 15.84 -23.09 -6.27
N LYS A 46 15.30 -23.55 -5.13
CA LYS A 46 16.10 -24.01 -3.99
C LYS A 46 17.09 -25.10 -4.41
N GLN A 47 16.64 -26.09 -5.18
CA GLN A 47 17.48 -27.18 -5.65
C GLN A 47 18.58 -26.71 -6.61
N LEU A 48 18.24 -25.85 -7.58
CA LEU A 48 19.20 -25.26 -8.51
C LEU A 48 20.31 -24.52 -7.75
N VAL A 49 19.93 -23.67 -6.81
CA VAL A 49 20.87 -22.85 -6.04
C VAL A 49 21.71 -23.72 -5.11
N ALA A 50 21.10 -24.66 -4.40
CA ALA A 50 21.83 -25.56 -3.51
C ALA A 50 22.86 -26.39 -4.27
N PHE A 51 22.49 -26.95 -5.43
CA PHE A 51 23.43 -27.69 -6.28
C PHE A 51 24.57 -26.80 -6.76
N GLY A 52 24.24 -25.60 -7.26
CA GLY A 52 25.21 -24.63 -7.77
C GLY A 52 26.23 -24.19 -6.73
N VAL A 53 25.76 -23.71 -5.57
CA VAL A 53 26.60 -23.24 -4.47
C VAL A 53 27.46 -24.37 -3.91
N ARG A 54 26.88 -25.55 -3.64
CA ARG A 54 27.65 -26.71 -3.14
C ARG A 54 28.73 -27.15 -4.12
N ARG A 55 28.45 -27.11 -5.43
CA ARG A 55 29.44 -27.41 -6.47
C ARG A 55 30.55 -26.37 -6.49
N ALA A 56 30.21 -25.08 -6.44
CA ALA A 56 31.18 -23.98 -6.44
C ALA A 56 32.12 -24.04 -5.22
N ILE A 57 31.58 -24.37 -4.04
CA ILE A 57 32.38 -24.54 -2.83
C ILE A 57 33.33 -25.73 -2.97
N LYS A 58 32.83 -26.88 -3.46
CA LYS A 58 33.65 -28.09 -3.68
C LYS A 58 34.73 -27.92 -4.75
N SER A 59 34.58 -26.99 -5.70
CA SER A 59 35.59 -26.74 -6.73
C SER A 59 36.79 -25.92 -6.25
N VAL A 60 36.73 -25.34 -5.04
CA VAL A 60 37.87 -24.62 -4.45
C VAL A 60 38.87 -25.63 -3.90
N THR A 61 40.06 -25.67 -4.48
CA THR A 61 41.15 -26.53 -4.02
C THR A 61 41.86 -25.91 -2.81
N PRO A 62 42.61 -26.70 -2.00
CA PRO A 62 43.40 -26.17 -0.89
C PRO A 62 44.34 -25.04 -1.31
N ALA A 63 44.98 -25.16 -2.48
CA ALA A 63 45.86 -24.12 -3.02
C ALA A 63 45.12 -22.79 -3.32
N ILE A 64 43.88 -22.86 -3.80
CA ILE A 64 43.05 -21.67 -4.01
C ILE A 64 42.62 -21.09 -2.64
N LEU A 65 42.26 -21.95 -1.68
CA LEU A 65 41.87 -21.51 -0.34
C LEU A 65 43.03 -20.82 0.41
N GLU A 66 44.26 -21.30 0.19
CA GLU A 66 45.49 -20.71 0.73
C GLU A 66 45.80 -19.34 0.14
N SER A 67 45.47 -19.11 -1.14
CA SER A 67 45.68 -17.82 -1.81
C SER A 67 44.56 -16.79 -1.59
N MET A 68 43.42 -17.21 -1.02
CA MET A 68 42.33 -16.29 -0.64
C MET A 68 42.74 -15.34 0.49
N SER A 69 42.16 -14.15 0.48
CA SER A 69 42.25 -13.23 1.63
C SER A 69 41.65 -13.87 2.89
N PRO A 70 42.07 -13.49 4.10
CA PRO A 70 41.48 -14.01 5.34
C PRO A 70 39.95 -13.81 5.41
N SER A 71 39.46 -12.68 4.90
CA SER A 71 38.02 -12.38 4.81
C SER A 71 37.30 -13.31 3.85
N ASP A 72 37.86 -13.60 2.68
CA ASP A 72 37.24 -14.49 1.69
C ASP A 72 37.28 -15.96 2.13
N ARG A 73 38.35 -16.38 2.83
CA ARG A 73 38.42 -17.72 3.42
C ARG A 73 37.33 -17.91 4.48
N GLN A 74 37.20 -16.96 5.41
CA GLN A 74 36.14 -17.00 6.42
C GLN A 74 34.75 -16.98 5.76
N HIS A 75 34.56 -16.15 4.74
CA HIS A 75 33.31 -16.10 3.99
C HIS A 75 33.01 -17.44 3.31
N HIS A 76 34.00 -18.04 2.64
CA HIS A 76 33.88 -19.35 1.98
C HIS A 76 33.35 -20.43 2.93
N GLU A 77 33.87 -20.50 4.16
CA GLU A 77 33.41 -21.43 5.20
C GLU A 77 31.95 -21.16 5.63
N LEU A 78 31.54 -19.88 5.67
CA LEU A 78 30.18 -19.49 6.07
C LEU A 78 29.12 -19.76 4.99
N ARG A 79 29.49 -19.83 3.72
CA ARG A 79 28.53 -19.95 2.60
C ARG A 79 27.60 -21.15 2.73
N LEU A 80 28.10 -22.32 3.16
CA LEU A 80 27.27 -23.51 3.37
C LEU A 80 26.24 -23.30 4.48
N THR A 81 26.68 -22.72 5.61
CA THR A 81 25.78 -22.42 6.73
C THR A 81 24.69 -21.44 6.31
N ARG A 82 25.03 -20.40 5.53
CA ARG A 82 24.06 -19.44 4.99
C ARG A 82 23.10 -20.09 4.00
N LEU A 83 23.60 -20.94 3.11
CA LEU A 83 22.74 -21.72 2.20
C LEU A 83 21.73 -22.56 2.98
N ASP A 84 22.17 -23.31 4.00
CA ASP A 84 21.30 -24.17 4.79
C ASP A 84 20.28 -23.37 5.63
N GLN A 85 20.63 -22.16 6.06
CA GLN A 85 19.68 -21.21 6.67
C GLN A 85 18.63 -20.77 5.66
N TRP A 86 19.04 -20.33 4.47
CA TRP A 86 18.13 -19.86 3.43
C TRP A 86 17.16 -20.94 2.93
N LEU A 87 17.63 -22.19 2.78
CA LEU A 87 16.81 -23.32 2.34
C LEU A 87 15.62 -23.61 3.29
N LYS A 88 15.73 -23.23 4.57
CA LYS A 88 14.70 -23.44 5.59
C LYS A 88 13.66 -22.31 5.67
N VAL A 89 13.86 -21.21 4.97
CA VAL A 89 12.94 -20.07 4.96
C VAL A 89 11.69 -20.42 4.14
N ASP A 90 10.52 -19.97 4.61
CA ASP A 90 9.23 -20.15 3.94
C ASP A 90 9.14 -19.37 2.62
N ASN A 91 9.54 -18.10 2.62
CA ASN A 91 9.57 -17.22 1.44
C ASN A 91 11.02 -16.88 1.04
N PRO A 92 11.78 -17.84 0.48
CA PRO A 92 13.21 -17.68 0.20
C PRO A 92 13.51 -16.65 -0.90
N LEU A 93 12.50 -16.20 -1.65
CA LEU A 93 12.63 -15.26 -2.76
C LEU A 93 12.19 -13.83 -2.39
N SER A 94 12.00 -13.54 -1.10
CA SER A 94 11.48 -12.27 -0.59
C SER A 94 12.57 -11.23 -0.29
N HIS A 95 12.21 -9.94 -0.34
CA HIS A 95 13.06 -8.83 0.11
C HIS A 95 13.16 -8.71 1.64
N GLU A 96 12.73 -9.72 2.40
CA GLU A 96 12.91 -9.69 3.84
C GLU A 96 14.41 -9.61 4.15
N LYS A 97 14.79 -8.64 4.98
CA LYS A 97 16.20 -8.28 5.23
C LYS A 97 17.07 -9.48 5.62
N GLY A 98 16.54 -10.36 6.46
CA GLY A 98 17.23 -11.58 6.89
C GLY A 98 17.40 -12.59 5.75
N VAL A 99 16.36 -12.75 4.92
CA VAL A 99 16.34 -13.72 3.81
C VAL A 99 17.30 -13.27 2.71
N TYR A 100 17.18 -12.02 2.25
CA TYR A 100 18.03 -11.47 1.20
C TYR A 100 19.51 -11.49 1.60
N ALA A 101 19.85 -11.00 2.80
CA ALA A 101 21.22 -11.00 3.28
C ALA A 101 21.82 -12.42 3.35
N THR A 102 21.01 -13.41 3.74
CA THR A 102 21.43 -14.81 3.84
C THR A 102 21.74 -15.40 2.46
N ILE A 103 20.88 -15.17 1.47
CA ILE A 103 21.07 -15.72 0.12
C ILE A 103 22.22 -15.04 -0.62
N THR A 104 22.37 -13.71 -0.50
CA THR A 104 23.52 -12.98 -1.04
C THR A 104 24.82 -13.53 -0.46
N SER A 105 24.86 -13.73 0.86
CA SER A 105 26.03 -14.31 1.52
C SER A 105 26.31 -15.75 1.10
N ALA A 106 25.29 -16.53 0.73
CA ALA A 106 25.51 -17.90 0.24
C ALA A 106 26.08 -17.93 -1.19
N ILE A 107 25.62 -17.03 -2.05
CA ILE A 107 25.90 -17.05 -3.49
C ILE A 107 27.20 -16.34 -3.83
N CYS A 108 27.43 -15.14 -3.30
CA CYS A 108 28.62 -14.34 -3.63
C CYS A 108 29.90 -15.11 -3.30
N GLU A 109 30.83 -15.13 -4.26
CA GLU A 109 32.09 -15.85 -4.12
C GLU A 109 33.05 -15.08 -3.22
N HIS A 110 33.11 -13.76 -3.38
CA HIS A 110 33.94 -12.88 -2.57
C HIS A 110 33.14 -12.12 -1.52
N SER A 111 33.79 -11.84 -0.40
CA SER A 111 33.20 -11.12 0.73
C SER A 111 32.87 -9.64 0.44
N LEU A 112 33.54 -9.06 -0.55
CA LEU A 112 33.28 -7.69 -1.02
C LEU A 112 32.03 -7.60 -1.88
N ASP A 113 31.76 -8.62 -2.70
CA ASP A 113 30.61 -8.66 -3.61
C ASP A 113 29.27 -8.67 -2.86
N ILE A 114 29.26 -9.09 -1.59
CA ILE A 114 28.06 -9.11 -0.75
C ILE A 114 27.41 -7.71 -0.67
N ALA A 115 28.22 -6.65 -0.65
CA ALA A 115 27.71 -5.27 -0.58
C ALA A 115 26.92 -4.87 -1.85
N GLN A 116 27.24 -5.49 -2.98
CA GLN A 116 26.56 -5.25 -4.25
C GLN A 116 25.21 -6.01 -4.35
N GLY A 117 24.93 -6.92 -3.41
CA GLY A 117 23.72 -7.72 -3.41
C GLY A 117 23.83 -8.97 -4.27
N LEU A 118 22.68 -9.49 -4.72
CA LEU A 118 22.65 -10.66 -5.59
C LEU A 118 23.35 -10.37 -6.94
N PRO A 119 24.12 -11.33 -7.50
CA PRO A 119 24.83 -11.11 -8.75
C PRO A 119 23.89 -10.76 -9.93
N ALA A 120 24.30 -9.74 -10.69
CA ALA A 120 23.63 -9.11 -11.84
C ALA A 120 22.36 -8.26 -11.58
N PRO A 121 22.40 -7.24 -10.72
CA PRO A 121 21.23 -6.42 -10.42
C PRO A 121 20.88 -5.30 -11.44
N ASP A 122 21.67 -5.01 -12.49
CA ASP A 122 21.66 -3.65 -13.07
C ASP A 122 21.10 -3.49 -14.50
N ASP A 123 21.25 -4.45 -15.42
CA ASP A 123 20.92 -4.16 -16.84
C ASP A 123 19.56 -4.65 -17.34
N ASN A 124 18.80 -5.43 -16.56
CA ASN A 124 17.55 -6.02 -17.03
C ASN A 124 16.57 -6.36 -15.89
N ASP A 125 16.29 -5.44 -14.97
CA ASP A 125 15.17 -5.63 -14.04
C ASP A 125 13.84 -5.86 -14.80
N THR A 126 12.88 -6.56 -14.18
CA THR A 126 11.55 -6.81 -14.78
C THR A 126 10.46 -6.60 -13.75
N THR A 127 9.23 -6.44 -14.21
CA THR A 127 8.06 -6.35 -13.34
C THR A 127 7.52 -7.73 -13.00
N GLN A 128 6.77 -7.86 -11.89
CA GLN A 128 6.17 -9.14 -11.52
C GLN A 128 5.12 -9.58 -12.55
N ARG A 129 4.52 -8.59 -13.24
CA ARG A 129 3.60 -8.85 -14.35
C ARG A 129 4.34 -9.50 -15.51
N GLU A 130 5.47 -8.95 -15.95
CA GLU A 130 6.29 -9.56 -17.00
C GLU A 130 6.78 -10.96 -16.61
N PHE A 131 7.15 -11.16 -15.35
CA PHE A 131 7.46 -12.49 -14.80
C PHE A 131 6.27 -13.45 -14.93
N ALA A 132 5.07 -13.04 -14.48
CA ALA A 132 3.86 -13.85 -14.59
C ALA A 132 3.46 -14.12 -16.05
N THR A 133 3.59 -13.13 -16.93
CA THR A 133 3.37 -13.26 -18.38
C THR A 133 4.35 -14.25 -19.00
N ALA A 134 5.63 -14.21 -18.61
CA ALA A 134 6.63 -15.16 -19.09
C ALA A 134 6.31 -16.59 -18.66
N LEU A 135 5.93 -16.79 -17.39
CA LEU A 135 5.47 -18.09 -16.89
C LEU A 135 4.28 -18.60 -17.69
N TYR A 136 3.20 -17.82 -17.77
CA TYR A 136 1.99 -18.17 -18.52
C TYR A 136 2.30 -18.52 -19.98
N GLY A 137 3.08 -17.69 -20.66
CA GLY A 137 3.43 -17.89 -22.07
C GLY A 137 4.18 -19.20 -22.31
N MET A 138 5.04 -19.64 -21.39
CA MET A 138 5.78 -20.90 -21.49
C MET A 138 4.97 -22.13 -21.07
N THR A 139 3.87 -21.95 -20.35
CA THR A 139 3.08 -23.06 -19.78
C THR A 139 1.65 -23.13 -20.32
N LYS A 140 1.30 -22.29 -21.31
CA LYS A 140 -0.02 -22.33 -21.94
C LYS A 140 -0.29 -23.69 -22.62
N PRO A 141 -1.53 -24.22 -22.55
CA PRO A 141 -1.85 -25.55 -23.09
C PRO A 141 -1.64 -25.64 -24.61
N HIS A 142 -1.88 -24.54 -25.32
CA HIS A 142 -1.80 -24.48 -26.78
C HIS A 142 -0.69 -23.52 -27.22
N HIS A 143 0.27 -24.04 -27.99
CA HIS A 143 1.41 -23.32 -28.57
C HIS A 143 2.38 -22.67 -27.57
N PRO A 144 2.85 -23.37 -26.52
CA PRO A 144 3.73 -22.78 -25.50
C PRO A 144 4.94 -22.08 -26.12
N HIS A 145 5.31 -20.93 -25.56
CA HIS A 145 6.53 -20.24 -25.93
C HIS A 145 7.75 -21.14 -25.69
N THR A 146 8.84 -20.83 -26.38
CA THR A 146 10.10 -21.55 -26.15
C THR A 146 10.50 -21.44 -24.69
N LEU A 147 10.81 -22.58 -24.08
CA LEU A 147 11.23 -22.65 -22.69
C LEU A 147 12.52 -21.85 -22.45
N GLY A 148 12.51 -21.04 -21.40
CA GLY A 148 13.65 -20.25 -20.95
C GLY A 148 13.44 -19.71 -19.54
N ALA A 149 14.29 -18.76 -19.14
CA ALA A 149 14.15 -18.08 -17.86
C ALA A 149 12.76 -17.40 -17.75
N PRO A 150 12.08 -17.49 -16.60
CA PRO A 150 12.58 -17.99 -15.30
C PRO A 150 12.48 -19.52 -15.09
N LEU A 151 11.93 -20.31 -16.01
CA LEU A 151 11.69 -21.74 -15.80
C LEU A 151 12.97 -22.58 -15.94
N ILE A 152 13.14 -23.53 -15.02
CA ILE A 152 14.30 -24.42 -14.98
C ILE A 152 13.99 -25.66 -15.81
N SER A 153 14.74 -25.89 -16.90
CA SER A 153 14.36 -26.88 -17.92
C SER A 153 14.25 -28.34 -17.45
N ARG A 154 14.80 -28.67 -16.29
CA ARG A 154 14.72 -30.00 -15.66
C ARG A 154 13.96 -29.98 -14.32
N GLY A 155 13.31 -28.86 -14.01
CA GLY A 155 12.51 -28.70 -12.80
C GLY A 155 11.13 -29.36 -12.92
N GLY A 156 10.57 -29.76 -11.79
CA GLY A 156 9.21 -30.30 -11.73
C GLY A 156 8.13 -29.25 -11.99
N SER A 157 8.44 -27.97 -11.81
CA SER A 157 7.47 -26.88 -11.87
C SER A 157 6.85 -26.68 -13.24
N ILE A 158 7.52 -27.08 -14.33
CA ILE A 158 7.01 -26.89 -15.69
C ILE A 158 5.70 -27.66 -15.88
N ALA A 159 5.71 -28.96 -15.55
CA ALA A 159 4.53 -29.80 -15.69
C ALA A 159 3.41 -29.37 -14.74
N VAL A 160 3.77 -28.98 -13.51
CA VAL A 160 2.80 -28.49 -12.51
C VAL A 160 2.17 -27.17 -12.95
N LEU A 161 2.95 -26.24 -13.49
CA LEU A 161 2.44 -24.97 -14.00
C LEU A 161 1.57 -25.15 -15.24
N GLN A 162 1.90 -26.09 -16.14
CA GLN A 162 1.06 -26.42 -17.29
C GLN A 162 -0.32 -26.92 -16.84
N ALA A 163 -0.34 -27.90 -15.92
CA ALA A 163 -1.60 -28.40 -15.34
C ALA A 163 -2.35 -27.30 -14.56
N ALA A 164 -1.63 -26.46 -13.82
CA ALA A 164 -2.21 -25.36 -13.07
C ALA A 164 -2.86 -24.32 -13.99
N VAL A 165 -2.20 -23.93 -15.09
CA VAL A 165 -2.77 -22.98 -16.07
C VAL A 165 -4.04 -23.55 -16.71
N GLU A 166 -4.04 -24.82 -17.11
CA GLU A 166 -5.24 -25.49 -17.62
C GLU A 166 -6.39 -25.47 -16.61
N LEU A 167 -6.11 -25.74 -15.32
CA LEU A 167 -7.11 -25.67 -14.26
C LEU A 167 -7.58 -24.24 -13.97
N ILE A 168 -6.68 -23.24 -14.03
CA ILE A 168 -7.01 -21.83 -13.84
C ILE A 168 -7.97 -21.36 -14.94
N HIS A 169 -7.78 -21.80 -16.18
CA HIS A 169 -8.69 -21.49 -17.29
C HIS A 169 -10.14 -21.91 -17.01
N ALA A 170 -10.36 -23.03 -16.31
CA ALA A 170 -11.70 -23.49 -15.95
C ALA A 170 -12.42 -22.56 -14.93
N TYR A 171 -11.72 -21.61 -14.30
CA TYR A 171 -12.27 -20.64 -13.36
C TYR A 171 -12.46 -19.24 -13.94
N VAL A 172 -12.08 -19.02 -15.21
CA VAL A 172 -12.22 -17.70 -15.83
C VAL A 172 -13.71 -17.35 -15.98
N PRO A 173 -14.14 -16.12 -15.64
CA PRO A 173 -15.52 -15.71 -15.84
C PRO A 173 -15.97 -15.88 -17.30
N PRO A 174 -17.16 -16.46 -17.57
CA PRO A 174 -17.64 -16.69 -18.93
C PRO A 174 -17.79 -15.42 -19.79
N ALA A 175 -17.87 -14.25 -19.15
CA ALA A 175 -17.99 -12.95 -19.83
C ALA A 175 -16.65 -12.44 -20.43
N LEU A 176 -15.53 -13.09 -20.13
CA LEU A 176 -14.21 -12.70 -20.66
C LEU A 176 -13.85 -13.57 -21.87
N GLU A 177 -13.39 -12.94 -22.94
CA GLU A 177 -12.99 -13.63 -24.18
C GLU A 177 -11.57 -13.24 -24.63
N GLY A 178 -10.93 -14.12 -25.40
CA GLY A 178 -9.66 -13.85 -26.08
C GLY A 178 -8.54 -13.31 -25.16
N LEU A 179 -8.04 -12.11 -25.47
CA LEU A 179 -6.94 -11.48 -24.72
C LEU A 179 -7.29 -11.20 -23.24
N GLN A 180 -8.56 -10.96 -22.92
CA GLN A 180 -8.98 -10.71 -21.54
C GLN A 180 -8.90 -11.98 -20.69
N HIS A 181 -9.11 -13.15 -21.32
CA HIS A 181 -8.99 -14.44 -20.69
C HIS A 181 -7.53 -14.76 -20.32
N GLU A 182 -6.58 -14.50 -21.24
CA GLU A 182 -5.14 -14.64 -20.94
C GLU A 182 -4.69 -13.69 -19.83
N GLN A 183 -5.13 -12.43 -19.92
CA GLN A 183 -4.79 -11.40 -18.95
C GLN A 183 -5.28 -11.77 -17.54
N TRP A 184 -6.47 -12.36 -17.43
CA TRP A 184 -7.00 -12.85 -16.16
C TRP A 184 -6.13 -13.97 -15.55
N CYS A 185 -5.69 -14.94 -16.36
CA CYS A 185 -4.78 -16.00 -15.90
C CYS A 185 -3.44 -15.44 -15.42
N ILE A 186 -2.88 -14.45 -16.13
CA ILE A 186 -1.67 -13.74 -15.73
C ILE A 186 -1.88 -13.02 -14.40
N ASP A 187 -3.03 -12.37 -14.20
CA ASP A 187 -3.37 -11.69 -12.95
C ASP A 187 -3.47 -12.66 -11.78
N VAL A 188 -4.01 -13.86 -11.99
CA VAL A 188 -4.05 -14.93 -10.97
C VAL A 188 -2.63 -15.38 -10.58
N LEU A 189 -1.75 -15.61 -11.56
CA LEU A 189 -0.34 -15.95 -11.30
C LEU A 189 0.38 -14.82 -10.56
N LEU A 190 0.10 -13.57 -10.91
CA LEU A 190 0.65 -12.38 -10.25
C LEU A 190 0.19 -12.29 -8.79
N ILE A 191 -1.10 -12.53 -8.50
CA ILE A 191 -1.62 -12.58 -7.12
C ILE A 191 -0.87 -13.64 -6.30
N ALA A 192 -0.68 -14.83 -6.88
CA ALA A 192 0.03 -15.91 -6.19
C ALA A 192 1.52 -15.61 -5.97
N ALA A 193 2.21 -15.04 -6.97
CA ALA A 193 3.60 -14.63 -6.87
C ALA A 193 3.81 -13.56 -5.78
N ARG A 194 2.87 -12.62 -5.64
CA ARG A 194 2.85 -11.63 -4.54
C ARG A 194 2.60 -12.27 -3.19
N GLY A 195 1.64 -13.21 -3.11
CA GLY A 195 1.35 -13.96 -1.89
C GLY A 195 2.55 -14.75 -1.36
N LEU A 196 3.37 -15.30 -2.27
CA LEU A 196 4.63 -16.00 -1.97
C LEU A 196 5.84 -15.07 -1.88
N GLN A 197 5.64 -13.75 -2.01
CA GLN A 197 6.69 -12.73 -1.97
C GLN A 197 7.85 -12.99 -2.95
N ILE A 198 7.57 -13.48 -4.16
CA ILE A 198 8.59 -13.72 -5.18
C ILE A 198 9.09 -12.37 -5.72
N CYS A 199 10.28 -11.97 -5.30
CA CYS A 199 10.87 -10.67 -5.62
C CYS A 199 12.15 -10.76 -6.46
N TYR A 200 12.86 -11.88 -6.38
CA TYR A 200 14.03 -12.18 -7.21
C TYR A 200 14.02 -13.63 -7.63
N VAL A 201 14.55 -13.89 -8.82
CA VAL A 201 14.61 -15.24 -9.39
C VAL A 201 15.95 -15.47 -10.09
N PRO A 202 16.47 -16.70 -10.11
CA PRO A 202 17.57 -17.05 -10.99
C PRO A 202 17.17 -16.80 -12.44
N TRP A 203 18.12 -16.34 -13.25
CA TRP A 203 17.88 -15.97 -14.64
C TRP A 203 18.98 -16.51 -15.56
N SER A 204 18.87 -16.24 -16.86
CA SER A 204 19.93 -16.54 -17.81
C SER A 204 20.88 -15.36 -17.99
N PRO A 205 22.20 -15.59 -18.06
CA PRO A 205 23.15 -14.51 -18.26
C PRO A 205 22.99 -13.90 -19.66
N PRO A 206 23.28 -12.60 -19.83
CA PRO A 206 23.27 -11.95 -21.14
C PRO A 206 24.31 -12.62 -22.04
N ASN A 207 24.13 -12.51 -23.36
CA ASN A 207 25.16 -12.92 -24.31
C ASN A 207 26.16 -11.76 -24.47
N PRO A 208 27.35 -11.81 -23.85
CA PRO A 208 28.28 -10.67 -23.82
C PRO A 208 28.80 -10.30 -25.22
N GLN A 209 28.81 -11.25 -26.15
CA GLN A 209 29.34 -11.03 -27.51
C GLN A 209 28.27 -10.56 -28.51
N GLY A 210 26.99 -10.51 -28.13
CA GLY A 210 25.88 -10.06 -28.98
C GLY A 210 25.57 -10.94 -30.20
N ALA A 211 26.55 -11.68 -30.73
CA ALA A 211 26.39 -12.62 -31.82
C ALA A 211 25.83 -13.96 -31.33
N GLY A 212 24.75 -14.41 -31.96
CA GLY A 212 24.12 -15.71 -31.69
C GLY A 212 22.94 -15.70 -30.71
N ARG A 213 22.31 -16.88 -30.58
CA ARG A 213 21.11 -17.07 -29.76
C ARG A 213 21.43 -16.83 -28.28
N ARG A 214 20.68 -15.94 -27.63
CA ARG A 214 20.78 -15.69 -26.19
C ARG A 214 20.61 -17.01 -25.42
N SER A 215 21.43 -17.22 -24.39
CA SER A 215 21.23 -18.35 -23.47
C SER A 215 19.85 -18.23 -22.83
N SER A 216 19.03 -19.27 -22.97
CA SER A 216 17.77 -19.41 -22.24
C SER A 216 17.94 -20.21 -20.94
N LYS A 217 19.15 -20.71 -20.68
CA LYS A 217 19.44 -21.58 -19.54
C LYS A 217 19.56 -20.73 -18.27
N VAL A 218 18.70 -21.04 -17.31
CA VAL A 218 18.74 -20.46 -15.96
C VAL A 218 19.98 -20.98 -15.22
N VAL A 219 20.70 -20.08 -14.53
CA VAL A 219 21.88 -20.40 -13.73
C VAL A 219 21.73 -19.84 -12.31
N TRP A 220 22.40 -20.47 -11.34
CA TRP A 220 22.23 -20.19 -9.91
C TRP A 220 22.90 -18.89 -9.43
N ASN A 221 23.88 -18.37 -10.17
CA ASN A 221 24.69 -17.22 -9.83
C ASN A 221 24.40 -16.00 -10.73
N TYR A 222 23.21 -15.96 -11.33
CA TYR A 222 22.74 -14.82 -12.10
C TYR A 222 21.28 -14.57 -11.74
N TRP A 223 20.99 -13.42 -11.14
CA TRP A 223 19.68 -13.12 -10.55
C TRP A 223 19.05 -11.92 -11.20
N LYS A 224 17.72 -11.88 -11.17
CA LYS A 224 16.94 -10.77 -11.70
C LYS A 224 15.90 -10.35 -10.68
N ASN A 225 15.83 -9.04 -10.39
CA ASN A 225 14.77 -8.48 -9.57
C ASN A 225 13.49 -8.41 -10.42
N VAL A 226 12.44 -9.07 -9.95
CA VAL A 226 11.12 -9.11 -10.59
C VAL A 226 10.13 -8.15 -9.93
N SER A 227 10.54 -7.35 -8.94
CA SER A 227 9.65 -6.52 -8.10
C SER A 227 9.86 -5.00 -8.24
N LYS A 228 10.61 -4.57 -9.25
CA LYS A 228 10.98 -3.16 -9.43
C LYS A 228 9.76 -2.25 -9.59
N ALA A 229 9.78 -1.13 -8.87
CA ALA A 229 8.88 0.00 -9.13
C ALA A 229 9.39 0.79 -10.34
N ASP A 230 8.50 1.29 -11.18
CA ASP A 230 8.84 1.73 -12.55
C ASP A 230 9.96 2.78 -12.65
N ARG A 231 10.24 3.60 -11.62
CA ARG A 231 11.34 4.59 -11.66
C ARG A 231 11.87 4.87 -10.24
N SER A 232 13.14 4.58 -10.00
CA SER A 232 13.88 5.04 -8.82
C SER A 232 15.35 5.27 -9.21
N PRO A 233 15.91 6.47 -9.03
CA PRO A 233 17.35 6.72 -9.22
C PRO A 233 18.15 5.97 -8.15
N ARG A 234 19.26 5.34 -8.55
CA ARG A 234 20.14 4.57 -7.65
C ARG A 234 21.32 5.43 -7.18
N PRO A 235 21.87 5.17 -5.96
CA PRO A 235 23.18 5.70 -5.57
C PRO A 235 24.26 5.17 -6.52
N THR A 236 25.33 5.93 -6.75
CA THR A 236 26.39 5.53 -7.68
C THR A 236 27.19 4.35 -7.12
N LEU A 237 27.75 3.51 -8.00
CA LEU A 237 28.57 2.34 -7.63
C LEU A 237 29.76 2.73 -6.73
N ILE A 238 30.31 3.95 -6.92
CA ILE A 238 31.45 4.47 -6.17
C ILE A 238 31.07 4.72 -4.69
N ASP A 239 29.91 5.34 -4.44
CA ASP A 239 29.41 5.60 -3.08
C ASP A 239 29.19 4.30 -2.28
N GLN A 240 28.74 3.23 -2.95
CA GLN A 240 28.47 1.95 -2.33
C GLN A 240 29.75 1.19 -1.97
N ILE A 241 30.78 1.30 -2.81
CA ILE A 241 32.06 0.60 -2.62
C ILE A 241 32.84 1.21 -1.45
N GLU A 242 32.94 2.55 -1.38
CA GLU A 242 33.68 3.23 -0.30
C GLU A 242 33.08 2.97 1.09
N HIS A 243 31.75 2.96 1.20
CA HIS A 243 31.06 2.64 2.45
C HIS A 243 31.19 1.16 2.83
N ALA A 244 31.16 0.24 1.85
CA ALA A 244 31.27 -1.19 2.09
C ALA A 244 32.61 -1.63 2.68
N PHE A 245 33.72 -0.94 2.37
CA PHE A 245 35.04 -1.29 2.91
C PHE A 245 35.13 -1.14 4.43
N ALA A 246 34.33 -0.27 5.04
CA ALA A 246 34.30 -0.08 6.50
C ALA A 246 33.47 -1.14 7.26
N LEU A 247 32.69 -1.96 6.55
CA LEU A 247 31.71 -2.88 7.15
C LEU A 247 32.15 -4.34 7.03
N GLY A 248 31.82 -5.14 8.06
CA GLY A 248 32.01 -6.59 8.01
C GLY A 248 31.04 -7.29 7.03
N PRO A 249 31.33 -8.51 6.57
CA PRO A 249 30.49 -9.24 5.58
C PRO A 249 29.00 -9.33 5.96
N SER A 250 28.70 -9.58 7.24
CA SER A 250 27.32 -9.65 7.73
C SER A 250 26.60 -8.28 7.76
N GLN A 251 27.34 -7.17 7.85
CA GLN A 251 26.77 -5.82 7.76
C GLN A 251 26.55 -5.41 6.30
N ARG A 252 27.48 -5.73 5.41
CA ARG A 252 27.33 -5.54 3.96
C ARG A 252 26.07 -6.22 3.41
N GLY A 253 25.82 -7.47 3.81
CA GLY A 253 24.60 -8.17 3.39
C GLY A 253 23.32 -7.51 3.89
N LYS A 254 23.35 -6.93 5.10
CA LYS A 254 22.20 -6.17 5.66
C LYS A 254 21.97 -4.86 4.92
N GLU A 255 23.02 -4.19 4.46
CA GLU A 255 22.94 -2.96 3.68
C GLU A 255 22.45 -3.24 2.25
N ALA A 256 23.02 -4.24 1.58
CA ALA A 256 22.53 -4.68 0.27
C ALA A 256 21.05 -5.08 0.31
N ALA A 257 20.64 -5.81 1.36
CA ALA A 257 19.23 -6.13 1.59
C ALA A 257 18.37 -4.89 1.80
N PHE A 258 18.86 -3.88 2.53
CA PHE A 258 18.16 -2.62 2.71
C PHE A 258 18.01 -1.86 1.38
N ASN A 259 19.08 -1.77 0.58
CA ASN A 259 19.05 -1.11 -0.72
C ASN A 259 18.10 -1.82 -1.70
N ALA A 260 18.14 -3.16 -1.75
CA ALA A 260 17.24 -3.97 -2.56
C ALA A 260 15.79 -3.81 -2.13
N ALA A 261 15.53 -3.80 -0.82
CA ALA A 261 14.22 -3.52 -0.25
C ALA A 261 13.76 -2.12 -0.65
N MET A 262 14.59 -1.08 -0.56
CA MET A 262 14.26 0.29 -0.95
C MET A 262 13.90 0.45 -2.43
N ALA A 263 14.54 -0.31 -3.32
CA ALA A 263 14.25 -0.29 -4.75
C ALA A 263 12.97 -1.07 -5.15
N SER A 264 12.45 -1.92 -4.26
CA SER A 264 11.30 -2.79 -4.55
C SER A 264 9.96 -2.12 -4.29
N SER A 265 9.00 -2.24 -5.18
CA SER A 265 7.61 -1.82 -4.87
C SER A 265 6.92 -2.73 -3.84
N GLN A 266 7.41 -3.96 -3.67
CA GLN A 266 6.73 -5.03 -2.93
C GLN A 266 7.37 -5.33 -1.56
N SER A 267 8.51 -4.71 -1.23
CA SER A 267 9.14 -4.99 0.06
C SER A 267 8.27 -4.44 1.21
N PRO A 268 8.08 -5.21 2.29
CA PRO A 268 7.39 -4.74 3.49
C PRO A 268 8.06 -3.49 4.06
N TRP A 269 7.26 -2.61 4.64
CA TRP A 269 7.75 -1.39 5.27
C TRP A 269 6.90 -1.04 6.50
N ASP A 270 7.46 -0.21 7.37
CA ASP A 270 6.92 0.13 8.67
C ASP A 270 7.02 1.64 8.88
N VAL A 271 5.90 2.30 9.14
CA VAL A 271 5.81 3.75 9.24
C VAL A 271 6.59 4.26 10.46
N ALA A 272 6.62 3.49 11.55
CA ALA A 272 7.40 3.84 12.73
C ALA A 272 8.91 3.91 12.43
N SER A 273 9.41 3.06 11.53
CA SER A 273 10.83 2.98 11.18
C SER A 273 11.34 4.07 10.22
N ILE A 274 10.45 4.80 9.54
CA ILE A 274 10.82 5.80 8.53
C ILE A 274 10.65 7.22 9.06
N ARG A 275 11.45 8.14 8.53
CA ARG A 275 11.25 9.59 8.76
C ARG A 275 10.28 10.16 7.75
N LEU A 276 9.57 11.23 8.10
CA LEU A 276 8.73 11.95 7.12
C LEU A 276 9.53 12.48 5.92
N SER A 277 10.80 12.83 6.12
CA SER A 277 11.71 13.20 5.03
C SER A 277 11.95 12.10 3.99
N GLU A 278 11.73 10.84 4.36
CA GLU A 278 11.96 9.67 3.50
C GLU A 278 10.67 9.18 2.83
N LEU A 279 9.51 9.71 3.24
CA LEU A 279 8.20 9.21 2.81
C LEU A 279 8.04 9.18 1.28
N GLY A 280 8.63 10.13 0.56
CA GLY A 280 8.60 10.17 -0.91
C GLY A 280 9.10 8.88 -1.58
N HIS A 281 10.09 8.20 -0.97
CA HIS A 281 10.63 6.92 -1.45
C HIS A 281 9.67 5.75 -1.22
N TYR A 282 8.68 5.89 -0.35
CA TYR A 282 7.70 4.85 -0.02
C TYR A 282 6.35 5.08 -0.71
N LEU A 283 6.11 6.23 -1.34
CA LEU A 283 4.87 6.50 -2.07
C LEU A 283 4.71 5.68 -3.35
N ASN A 284 5.77 4.99 -3.82
CA ASN A 284 5.73 4.06 -4.95
C ASN A 284 5.48 2.60 -4.53
N ARG A 285 5.38 2.33 -3.22
CA ARG A 285 5.12 0.98 -2.71
C ARG A 285 3.73 0.51 -3.15
N GLN A 286 3.61 -0.78 -3.30
CA GLN A 286 2.40 -1.49 -3.71
C GLN A 286 1.92 -2.47 -2.62
N VAL A 287 2.58 -2.43 -1.46
CA VAL A 287 2.24 -3.20 -0.26
C VAL A 287 1.91 -2.22 0.85
N LEU A 288 0.83 -2.48 1.57
CA LEU A 288 0.41 -1.69 2.72
C LEU A 288 1.48 -1.71 3.83
N PRO A 289 1.69 -0.60 4.55
CA PRO A 289 2.61 -0.58 5.68
C PRO A 289 2.15 -1.52 6.79
N THR A 290 3.08 -1.93 7.65
CA THR A 290 2.86 -2.91 8.72
C THR A 290 1.75 -2.51 9.69
N GLU A 291 1.54 -1.20 9.88
CA GLU A 291 0.50 -0.62 10.72
C GLU A 291 -0.93 -0.77 10.16
N MET A 292 -1.09 -1.10 8.87
CA MET A 292 -2.39 -1.35 8.23
C MET A 292 -2.91 -2.77 8.54
N LYS A 293 -2.99 -3.10 9.84
CA LYS A 293 -3.51 -4.37 10.37
C LYS A 293 -4.52 -4.13 11.50
N PHE A 294 -5.43 -5.08 11.72
CA PHE A 294 -6.46 -4.98 12.77
C PHE A 294 -5.90 -4.82 14.19
N SER A 295 -4.72 -5.37 14.46
CA SER A 295 -4.05 -5.25 15.76
C SER A 295 -3.82 -3.78 16.15
N TYR A 296 -3.36 -2.95 15.21
CA TYR A 296 -3.14 -1.51 15.45
C TYR A 296 -4.45 -0.75 15.65
N ALA A 297 -5.53 -1.19 14.99
CA ALA A 297 -6.86 -0.62 15.21
C ALA A 297 -7.56 -1.16 16.48
N ASN A 298 -6.98 -2.14 17.19
CA ASN A 298 -7.63 -2.87 18.28
C ASN A 298 -9.01 -3.42 17.87
N ILE A 299 -9.13 -4.02 16.69
CA ILE A 299 -10.37 -4.63 16.19
C ILE A 299 -10.23 -6.14 16.34
N ALA A 300 -11.17 -6.76 17.05
CA ALA A 300 -11.20 -8.21 17.19
C ALA A 300 -11.51 -8.86 15.83
N GLN A 301 -10.76 -9.91 15.47
CA GLN A 301 -10.92 -10.57 14.17
C GLN A 301 -12.32 -11.20 13.99
N GLN A 302 -13.01 -11.53 15.08
CA GLN A 302 -14.36 -12.12 15.08
C GLN A 302 -15.48 -11.08 15.14
N ASP A 303 -15.18 -9.79 15.28
CA ASP A 303 -16.20 -8.75 15.37
C ASP A 303 -16.94 -8.61 14.02
N THR A 304 -18.26 -8.80 14.03
CA THR A 304 -19.12 -8.72 12.84
C THR A 304 -19.81 -7.37 12.71
N GLY A 305 -19.58 -6.41 13.62
CA GLY A 305 -20.18 -5.08 13.57
C GLY A 305 -19.71 -4.25 12.36
N TYR A 306 -20.53 -3.27 11.94
CA TYR A 306 -20.24 -2.42 10.78
C TYR A 306 -18.88 -1.72 10.85
N CYS A 307 -18.40 -1.40 12.05
CA CYS A 307 -17.06 -0.84 12.26
C CYS A 307 -15.97 -1.83 11.80
N SER A 308 -15.99 -3.07 12.29
CA SER A 308 -15.03 -4.09 11.84
C SER A 308 -15.20 -4.44 10.36
N GLN A 309 -16.43 -4.48 9.85
CA GLN A 309 -16.69 -4.69 8.41
C GLN A 309 -16.08 -3.58 7.56
N THR A 310 -16.14 -2.32 8.02
CA THR A 310 -15.54 -1.17 7.32
C THR A 310 -14.02 -1.31 7.20
N TYR A 311 -13.33 -1.71 8.28
CA TYR A 311 -11.89 -1.90 8.23
C TYR A 311 -11.50 -3.07 7.31
N ARG A 312 -12.20 -4.21 7.37
CA ARG A 312 -12.00 -5.32 6.40
C ARG A 312 -12.20 -4.85 4.98
N TRP A 313 -13.26 -4.10 4.73
CA TRP A 313 -13.58 -3.58 3.41
C TRP A 313 -12.46 -2.68 2.89
N VAL A 314 -12.01 -1.69 3.67
CA VAL A 314 -10.93 -0.80 3.24
C VAL A 314 -9.63 -1.56 2.98
N LEU A 315 -9.23 -2.49 3.84
CA LEU A 315 -8.00 -3.26 3.62
C LEU A 315 -8.06 -4.14 2.36
N ALA A 316 -9.23 -4.68 2.04
CA ALA A 316 -9.45 -5.47 0.83
C ALA A 316 -9.56 -4.62 -0.46
N HIS A 317 -10.01 -3.37 -0.34
CA HIS A 317 -10.25 -2.48 -1.48
C HIS A 317 -9.23 -1.35 -1.60
N PHE A 318 -8.21 -1.32 -0.74
CA PHE A 318 -7.14 -0.34 -0.84
C PHE A 318 -6.41 -0.52 -2.16
N ASP A 319 -6.12 0.61 -2.81
CA ASP A 319 -5.57 0.62 -4.16
C ASP A 319 -4.57 1.77 -4.25
N PHE A 320 -3.29 1.43 -4.43
CA PHE A 320 -2.23 2.42 -4.61
C PHE A 320 -2.38 3.19 -5.92
N GLY A 321 -3.15 2.71 -6.90
CA GLY A 321 -3.46 3.45 -8.12
C GLY A 321 -4.46 4.59 -7.93
N LYS A 322 -5.24 4.57 -6.83
CA LYS A 322 -6.25 5.61 -6.55
C LYS A 322 -5.62 6.80 -5.78
N PRO A 323 -5.64 8.03 -6.34
CA PRO A 323 -5.10 9.23 -5.67
C PRO A 323 -5.67 9.44 -4.27
N LEU A 324 -6.98 9.24 -4.09
CA LEU A 324 -7.65 9.45 -2.79
C LEU A 324 -7.23 8.42 -1.73
N HIS A 325 -6.92 7.19 -2.14
CA HIS A 325 -6.42 6.15 -1.22
C HIS A 325 -5.00 6.49 -0.77
N GLN A 326 -4.14 6.92 -1.70
CA GLN A 326 -2.81 7.41 -1.36
C GLN A 326 -2.86 8.66 -0.47
N LEU A 327 -3.74 9.62 -0.76
CA LEU A 327 -3.94 10.81 0.08
C LEU A 327 -4.34 10.41 1.51
N ALA A 328 -5.30 9.49 1.64
CA ALA A 328 -5.72 8.96 2.93
C ALA A 328 -4.57 8.30 3.71
N LEU A 329 -3.68 7.59 3.01
CA LEU A 329 -2.49 6.98 3.60
C LEU A 329 -1.47 8.04 4.05
N ILE A 330 -1.19 9.04 3.21
CA ILE A 330 -0.30 10.16 3.55
C ILE A 330 -0.80 10.88 4.80
N CYS A 331 -2.10 11.21 4.87
CA CYS A 331 -2.70 11.83 6.05
C CYS A 331 -2.54 10.96 7.30
N GLY A 332 -2.81 9.64 7.20
CA GLY A 332 -2.63 8.71 8.32
C GLY A 332 -1.19 8.65 8.81
N ILE A 333 -0.21 8.62 7.90
CA ILE A 333 1.22 8.62 8.21
C ILE A 333 1.63 9.94 8.89
N VAL A 334 1.27 11.09 8.33
CA VAL A 334 1.60 12.39 8.94
C VAL A 334 0.99 12.49 10.34
N MET A 335 -0.28 12.11 10.50
CA MET A 335 -0.95 12.13 11.81
C MET A 335 -0.30 11.19 12.83
N SER A 336 0.25 10.05 12.40
CA SER A 336 1.00 9.15 13.29
C SER A 336 2.24 9.80 13.89
N LYS A 337 2.87 10.74 13.17
CA LYS A 337 4.07 11.46 13.60
C LYS A 337 3.74 12.75 14.37
N VAL A 338 2.58 13.35 14.09
CA VAL A 338 2.04 14.50 14.84
C VAL A 338 1.60 14.10 16.25
N ALA A 339 1.15 12.85 16.43
CA ALA A 339 0.82 12.31 17.75
C ALA A 339 1.92 12.59 18.82
N PRO A 340 1.55 12.97 20.05
CA PRO A 340 0.19 13.14 20.59
C PRO A 340 -0.45 14.52 20.36
N ASN A 341 0.16 15.40 19.56
CA ASN A 341 -0.33 16.78 19.33
C ASN A 341 -1.49 16.83 18.33
N VAL A 342 -2.56 16.08 18.56
CA VAL A 342 -3.67 15.88 17.60
C VAL A 342 -4.97 16.53 18.05
N PHE A 343 -4.97 17.22 19.19
CA PHE A 343 -6.16 17.87 19.73
C PHE A 343 -6.11 19.38 19.48
N TYR A 344 -7.25 20.03 19.71
CA TYR A 344 -7.43 21.47 19.51
C TYR A 344 -7.95 22.20 20.76
N THR A 345 -8.26 21.46 21.83
CA THR A 345 -8.84 21.99 23.06
C THR A 345 -8.56 21.08 24.25
N THR A 346 -8.37 21.67 25.42
CA THR A 346 -8.28 20.97 26.70
C THR A 346 -9.65 20.98 27.39
N GLN A 347 -9.81 20.22 28.47
CA GLN A 347 -11.06 20.31 29.26
C GLN A 347 -11.23 21.70 29.89
N ASP A 348 -10.12 22.36 30.21
CA ASP A 348 -10.10 23.64 30.92
C ASP A 348 -10.27 24.85 29.98
N ASP A 349 -9.99 24.69 28.69
CA ASP A 349 -10.10 25.75 27.68
C ASP A 349 -10.85 25.24 26.43
N PRO A 350 -12.20 25.18 26.49
CA PRO A 350 -13.03 24.73 25.38
C PRO A 350 -12.98 25.72 24.22
N LEU A 351 -12.58 25.23 23.03
CA LEU A 351 -12.56 26.05 21.82
C LEU A 351 -13.99 26.54 21.47
N HIS A 352 -14.19 27.86 21.43
CA HIS A 352 -15.46 28.48 21.06
C HIS A 352 -15.41 29.01 19.63
N ILE A 353 -16.29 28.49 18.77
CA ILE A 353 -16.49 29.00 17.41
C ILE A 353 -17.76 29.86 17.40
N PRO A 354 -17.66 31.17 17.15
CA PRO A 354 -18.82 32.04 17.07
C PRO A 354 -19.85 31.53 16.04
N PRO A 355 -21.16 31.48 16.37
CA PRO A 355 -22.18 31.00 15.45
C PRO A 355 -22.44 31.95 14.28
N THR A 356 -21.93 33.18 14.36
CA THR A 356 -22.05 34.23 13.32
C THR A 356 -21.03 34.08 12.19
N MET A 357 -20.02 33.21 12.34
CA MET A 357 -19.02 32.97 11.30
C MET A 357 -19.65 32.23 10.11
N THR A 358 -19.32 32.69 8.91
CA THR A 358 -19.61 31.99 7.65
C THR A 358 -18.85 30.66 7.56
N PRO A 359 -19.29 29.71 6.71
CA PRO A 359 -18.59 28.43 6.52
C PRO A 359 -17.08 28.57 6.23
N ASP A 360 -16.70 29.55 5.40
CA ASP A 360 -15.30 29.82 5.04
C ASP A 360 -14.49 30.39 6.22
N GLU A 361 -15.10 31.27 7.02
CA GLU A 361 -14.49 31.79 8.26
C GLU A 361 -14.30 30.69 9.30
N VAL A 362 -15.30 29.81 9.48
CA VAL A 362 -15.19 28.65 10.38
C VAL A 362 -14.10 27.71 9.90
N THR A 363 -14.04 27.43 8.59
CA THR A 363 -12.99 26.57 8.00
C THR A 363 -11.61 27.15 8.26
N SER A 364 -11.42 28.44 8.01
CA SER A 364 -10.15 29.15 8.24
C SER A 364 -9.76 29.13 9.72
N PHE A 365 -10.71 29.42 10.60
CA PHE A 365 -10.53 29.37 12.05
C PHE A 365 -10.06 27.98 12.53
N ILE A 366 -10.64 26.90 11.99
CA ILE A 366 -10.26 25.52 12.34
C ILE A 366 -8.87 25.16 11.82
N VAL A 367 -8.52 25.62 10.61
CA VAL A 367 -7.18 25.43 10.03
C VAL A 367 -6.11 26.11 10.89
N ASP A 368 -6.38 27.32 11.36
CA ASP A 368 -5.47 28.12 12.19
C ASP A 368 -5.46 27.76 13.68
N ALA A 369 -6.35 26.87 14.14
CA ALA A 369 -6.36 26.40 15.53
C ALA A 369 -4.99 25.81 15.91
N PRO A 370 -4.61 25.74 17.20
CA PRO A 370 -3.32 25.21 17.67
C PRO A 370 -3.33 23.67 17.84
N TRP A 371 -2.18 23.02 17.64
CA TRP A 371 -2.04 21.56 17.77
C TRP A 371 -1.57 21.26 19.17
N ILE A 372 -2.46 20.72 20.00
CA ILE A 372 -2.17 20.52 21.42
C ILE A 372 -2.16 19.04 21.79
N THR A 373 -1.38 18.72 22.81
CA THR A 373 -1.42 17.41 23.47
C THR A 373 -2.55 17.41 24.50
N ASN A 374 -3.37 16.35 24.49
CA ASN A 374 -4.30 16.08 25.58
C ASN A 374 -3.80 14.90 26.42
N THR A 375 -3.30 15.18 27.61
CA THR A 375 -2.69 14.18 28.51
C THR A 375 -3.71 13.25 29.17
N THR A 376 -4.99 13.63 29.20
CA THR A 376 -6.05 12.83 29.85
C THR A 376 -6.63 11.74 28.94
N ARG A 377 -6.39 11.84 27.63
CA ARG A 377 -6.92 10.89 26.63
C ARG A 377 -5.96 9.72 26.40
N LYS A 378 -6.41 8.51 26.75
CA LYS A 378 -5.65 7.26 26.55
C LYS A 378 -5.46 6.95 25.06
N GLY A 379 -4.26 6.45 24.71
CA GLY A 379 -3.95 5.92 23.38
C GLY A 379 -3.64 6.96 22.30
N ALA A 380 -3.53 8.24 22.65
CA ALA A 380 -3.13 9.30 21.72
C ALA A 380 -1.61 9.42 21.51
N LYS A 381 -0.80 8.76 22.35
CA LYS A 381 0.68 8.75 22.25
C LYS A 381 1.22 7.70 21.28
N ASP A 382 0.43 6.68 21.00
CA ASP A 382 0.81 5.63 20.07
C ASP A 382 0.44 6.07 18.65
N GLY A 383 1.45 6.26 17.81
CA GLY A 383 1.30 6.69 16.43
C GLY A 383 0.76 5.59 15.52
N GLY A 384 1.05 4.31 15.79
CA GLY A 384 0.70 3.20 14.91
C GLY A 384 -0.80 3.13 14.57
N PRO A 385 -1.71 3.23 15.55
CA PRO A 385 -3.15 3.27 15.31
C PRO A 385 -3.58 4.40 14.36
N PHE A 386 -2.90 5.54 14.33
CA PHE A 386 -3.30 6.67 13.47
C PHE A 386 -3.18 6.32 11.99
N VAL A 387 -2.19 5.53 11.58
CA VAL A 387 -1.99 5.13 10.19
C VAL A 387 -3.26 4.46 9.67
N ILE A 388 -3.67 3.34 10.29
CA ILE A 388 -4.87 2.63 9.83
C ILE A 388 -6.17 3.40 10.10
N MET A 389 -6.33 4.01 11.26
CA MET A 389 -7.62 4.59 11.64
C MET A 389 -7.97 5.85 10.84
N PHE A 390 -6.99 6.73 10.53
CA PHE A 390 -7.24 7.88 9.64
C PHE A 390 -7.45 7.45 8.20
N THR A 391 -6.62 6.53 7.69
CA THR A 391 -6.75 6.05 6.31
C THR A 391 -8.11 5.38 6.09
N VAL A 392 -8.56 4.53 7.02
CA VAL A 392 -9.88 3.90 6.95
C VAL A 392 -11.00 4.94 7.06
N LEU A 393 -10.92 5.92 7.96
CA LEU A 393 -11.92 6.99 8.06
C LEU A 393 -12.10 7.73 6.73
N ILE A 394 -11.01 8.17 6.12
CA ILE A 394 -11.05 8.97 4.88
C ILE A 394 -11.61 8.12 3.74
N ILE A 395 -11.05 6.94 3.49
CA ILE A 395 -11.47 6.06 2.38
C ILE A 395 -12.94 5.67 2.54
N SER A 396 -13.34 5.23 3.74
CA SER A 396 -14.71 4.76 3.96
C SER A 396 -15.77 5.83 3.77
N LEU A 397 -15.45 7.12 3.95
CA LEU A 397 -16.40 8.20 3.70
C LEU A 397 -16.35 8.75 2.28
N LEU A 398 -15.24 8.58 1.56
CA LEU A 398 -15.10 8.96 0.14
C LEU A 398 -15.66 7.90 -0.81
N GLU A 399 -15.71 6.62 -0.41
CA GLU A 399 -16.17 5.50 -1.23
C GLU A 399 -17.60 5.09 -0.84
N PRO A 400 -18.63 5.38 -1.67
CA PRO A 400 -20.03 5.10 -1.33
C PRO A 400 -20.34 3.61 -1.10
N ALA A 401 -19.50 2.73 -1.65
CA ALA A 401 -19.63 1.29 -1.48
C ALA A 401 -19.23 0.80 -0.08
N SER A 402 -18.59 1.64 0.74
CA SER A 402 -18.10 1.21 2.04
C SER A 402 -19.26 0.91 3.02
N PRO A 403 -19.08 -0.03 3.95
CA PRO A 403 -20.08 -0.31 4.99
C PRO A 403 -20.42 0.91 5.86
N LEU A 404 -19.44 1.78 6.15
CA LEU A 404 -19.67 2.98 6.95
C LEU A 404 -20.55 3.99 6.22
N TYR A 405 -20.28 4.26 4.94
CA TYR A 405 -21.07 5.19 4.15
C TYR A 405 -22.51 4.69 4.00
N ARG A 406 -22.69 3.39 3.72
CA ARG A 406 -24.01 2.76 3.66
C ARG A 406 -24.77 2.86 4.99
N GLN A 407 -24.10 2.60 6.12
CA GLN A 407 -24.69 2.76 7.45
C GLN A 407 -25.14 4.20 7.71
N TYR A 408 -24.30 5.17 7.33
CA TYR A 408 -24.62 6.60 7.45
C TYR A 408 -25.86 6.99 6.62
N VAL A 409 -25.97 6.51 5.39
CA VAL A 409 -27.15 6.73 4.54
C VAL A 409 -28.39 6.03 5.10
N ALA A 410 -28.26 4.77 5.51
CA ALA A 410 -29.37 3.96 6.03
C ALA A 410 -29.96 4.51 7.34
N THR A 411 -29.14 5.15 8.17
CA THR A 411 -29.57 5.81 9.42
C THR A 411 -30.08 7.24 9.20
N GLY A 412 -30.39 7.64 7.96
CA GLY A 412 -31.04 8.91 7.66
C GLY A 412 -30.17 10.16 7.89
N LYS A 413 -28.84 10.01 7.88
CA LYS A 413 -27.81 11.08 7.98
C LYS A 413 -27.78 11.89 9.29
N ARG A 414 -28.92 12.01 9.99
CA ARG A 414 -29.08 12.78 11.24
C ARG A 414 -28.45 12.09 12.46
N HIS A 415 -28.16 10.80 12.37
CA HIS A 415 -27.53 10.02 13.44
C HIS A 415 -26.00 9.96 13.36
N GLY A 416 -25.40 10.71 12.43
CA GLY A 416 -23.95 10.76 12.23
C GLY A 416 -23.38 9.42 11.79
N LEU A 417 -22.14 9.13 12.17
CA LEU A 417 -21.43 7.89 11.80
C LEU A 417 -21.75 6.71 12.73
N GLY A 418 -22.71 6.88 13.65
CA GLY A 418 -23.06 5.93 14.69
C GLY A 418 -22.16 5.96 15.93
N GLY A 419 -22.72 5.55 17.07
CA GLY A 419 -22.04 5.62 18.38
C GLY A 419 -20.80 4.73 18.47
N ALA A 420 -20.83 3.53 17.89
CA ALA A 420 -19.70 2.61 17.88
C ALA A 420 -18.48 3.22 17.15
N TRP A 421 -18.71 3.80 15.97
CA TRP A 421 -17.67 4.48 15.21
C TRP A 421 -17.11 5.69 15.96
N THR A 422 -17.99 6.55 16.48
CA THR A 422 -17.60 7.78 17.18
C THR A 422 -16.80 7.47 18.44
N LYS A 423 -17.23 6.50 19.25
CA LYS A 423 -16.52 6.05 20.46
C LYS A 423 -15.13 5.50 20.13
N LYS A 424 -14.98 4.79 19.01
CA LYS A 424 -13.71 4.19 18.58
C LYS A 424 -12.64 5.23 18.22
N HIS A 425 -13.04 6.30 17.54
CA HIS A 425 -12.10 7.26 16.92
C HIS A 425 -11.89 8.54 17.75
N SER A 426 -12.92 9.03 18.44
CA SER A 426 -12.88 10.31 19.16
C SER A 426 -11.82 10.38 20.27
N ALA A 427 -11.57 9.28 20.98
CA ALA A 427 -10.56 9.24 22.05
C ALA A 427 -9.13 9.52 21.55
N LYS A 428 -8.87 9.31 20.26
CA LYS A 428 -7.57 9.58 19.61
C LYS A 428 -7.54 10.89 18.83
N GLY A 429 -8.58 11.72 18.93
CA GLY A 429 -8.68 12.95 18.12
C GLY A 429 -8.88 12.67 16.62
N ILE A 430 -9.34 11.48 16.25
CA ILE A 430 -9.60 11.14 14.84
C ILE A 430 -11.02 11.62 14.52
N THR A 431 -11.14 12.90 14.19
CA THR A 431 -12.41 13.63 14.04
C THR A 431 -12.42 14.47 12.76
N SER A 432 -13.62 14.90 12.34
CA SER A 432 -13.84 15.87 11.25
C SER A 432 -13.00 17.13 11.39
N PHE A 433 -12.86 17.65 12.62
CA PHE A 433 -12.02 18.81 12.92
C PHE A 433 -10.61 18.70 12.33
N ASN A 434 -9.96 17.54 12.49
CA ASN A 434 -8.62 17.32 11.94
C ASN A 434 -8.61 17.12 10.43
N LEU A 435 -9.69 16.63 9.83
CA LEU A 435 -9.82 16.58 8.36
C LEU A 435 -9.93 17.99 7.76
N ILE A 436 -10.68 18.88 8.41
CA ILE A 436 -10.81 20.29 8.00
C ILE A 436 -9.46 20.99 8.17
N ARG A 437 -8.84 20.78 9.33
CA ARG A 437 -7.53 21.36 9.65
C ARG A 437 -6.41 20.91 8.72
N MET A 438 -6.47 19.67 8.24
CA MET A 438 -5.56 19.16 7.20
C MET A 438 -5.84 19.72 5.79
N GLY A 439 -6.87 20.54 5.64
CA GLY A 439 -7.25 21.14 4.38
C GLY A 439 -7.91 20.17 3.39
N ILE A 440 -8.39 19.00 3.82
CA ILE A 440 -9.08 18.02 2.96
C ILE A 440 -10.61 18.06 3.10
N ALA A 441 -11.13 18.80 4.08
CA ALA A 441 -12.55 19.01 4.29
C ALA A 441 -12.86 20.49 4.53
N ASN A 442 -14.13 20.86 4.42
CA ASN A 442 -14.66 22.18 4.73
C ASN A 442 -15.64 22.08 5.92
N ALA A 443 -15.65 23.10 6.77
CA ALA A 443 -16.74 23.32 7.70
C ALA A 443 -17.92 23.97 6.97
N LEU A 444 -19.12 23.50 7.25
CA LEU A 444 -20.40 24.08 6.80
C LEU A 444 -21.10 24.83 7.94
N THR A 445 -20.82 24.48 9.19
CA THR A 445 -21.42 25.11 10.39
C THR A 445 -20.40 25.21 11.52
N SER A 446 -20.69 26.05 12.52
CA SER A 446 -19.90 26.18 13.76
C SER A 446 -19.99 24.98 14.72
N LYS A 447 -20.79 23.95 14.40
CA LYS A 447 -20.99 22.76 15.25
C LYS A 447 -19.82 21.76 15.22
N GLN A 448 -18.71 22.10 14.55
CA GLN A 448 -17.53 21.22 14.42
C GLN A 448 -16.95 20.72 15.75
N VAL A 449 -17.06 21.53 16.80
CA VAL A 449 -16.53 21.19 18.14
C VAL A 449 -17.48 20.32 18.97
N LYS A 450 -18.75 20.16 18.56
CA LYS A 450 -19.80 19.51 19.36
C LYS A 450 -20.63 18.54 18.52
N GLY A 451 -20.05 17.38 18.19
CA GLY A 451 -20.79 16.26 17.59
C GLY A 451 -21.24 16.52 16.16
N SER A 452 -20.33 17.02 15.33
CA SER A 452 -20.60 17.38 13.93
C SER A 452 -21.08 16.20 13.06
N LEU A 453 -22.06 16.46 12.21
CA LEU A 453 -22.63 15.51 11.26
C LEU A 453 -22.03 15.69 9.87
N PHE A 454 -21.67 14.58 9.22
CA PHE A 454 -21.15 14.57 7.85
C PHE A 454 -22.21 15.06 6.85
N HIS A 455 -21.81 15.81 5.82
CA HIS A 455 -22.67 16.51 4.85
C HIS A 455 -23.71 17.49 5.42
N ILE A 456 -23.71 17.76 6.73
CA ILE A 456 -24.57 18.78 7.36
C ILE A 456 -23.69 19.86 7.97
N ASP A 457 -22.74 19.46 8.81
CA ASP A 457 -21.86 20.39 9.49
C ASP A 457 -20.49 20.49 8.81
N TRP A 458 -20.08 19.46 8.06
CA TRP A 458 -18.81 19.42 7.31
C TRP A 458 -18.90 18.45 6.14
N GLU A 459 -18.03 18.62 5.17
CA GLU A 459 -17.88 17.69 4.04
C GLU A 459 -16.46 17.68 3.49
N PHE A 460 -16.11 16.64 2.74
CA PHE A 460 -14.85 16.65 1.99
C PHE A 460 -14.87 17.72 0.93
N LYS A 461 -13.69 18.25 0.61
CA LYS A 461 -13.54 19.07 -0.59
C LYS A 461 -13.91 18.25 -1.85
N PRO A 462 -14.33 18.91 -2.94
CA PRO A 462 -14.65 18.22 -4.17
C PRO A 462 -13.50 17.33 -4.66
N THR A 463 -13.80 16.16 -5.22
CA THR A 463 -12.80 15.19 -5.69
C THR A 463 -11.70 15.78 -6.58
N PRO A 464 -11.98 16.68 -7.55
CA PRO A 464 -10.92 17.32 -8.33
C PRO A 464 -9.91 18.10 -7.49
N VAL A 465 -10.37 18.77 -6.43
CA VAL A 465 -9.51 19.53 -5.50
C VAL A 465 -8.67 18.58 -4.67
N LEU A 466 -9.23 17.46 -4.22
CA LEU A 466 -8.48 16.44 -3.48
C LEU A 466 -7.42 15.75 -4.36
N HIS A 467 -7.71 15.52 -5.64
CA HIS A 467 -6.71 15.01 -6.59
C HIS A 467 -5.55 16.00 -6.80
N GLU A 468 -5.85 17.29 -6.97
CA GLU A 468 -4.80 18.33 -7.07
C GLU A 468 -3.97 18.40 -5.78
N TYR A 469 -4.62 18.32 -4.62
CA TYR A 469 -3.96 18.32 -3.32
C TYR A 469 -3.04 17.09 -3.13
N HIS A 470 -3.52 15.90 -3.52
CA HIS A 470 -2.71 14.67 -3.53
C HIS A 470 -1.48 14.80 -4.44
N GLN A 471 -1.68 15.32 -5.65
CA GLN A 471 -0.58 15.53 -6.60
C GLN A 471 0.47 16.47 -6.01
N GLN A 472 0.04 17.62 -5.47
CA GLN A 472 0.93 18.60 -4.85
C GLN A 472 1.72 17.99 -3.68
N LEU A 473 1.07 17.24 -2.79
CA LEU A 473 1.75 16.57 -1.67
C LEU A 473 2.74 15.53 -2.16
N THR A 474 2.36 14.72 -3.15
CA THR A 474 3.23 13.68 -3.72
C THR A 474 4.46 14.28 -4.38
N GLU A 475 4.29 15.37 -5.14
CA GLU A 475 5.40 16.11 -5.72
C GLU A 475 6.32 16.67 -4.63
N LEU A 476 5.77 17.33 -3.62
CA LEU A 476 6.56 17.88 -2.50
C LEU A 476 7.31 16.78 -1.73
N PHE A 477 6.69 15.65 -1.39
CA PHE A 477 7.38 14.54 -0.73
C PHE A 477 8.49 13.91 -1.58
N ARG A 478 8.38 13.96 -2.92
CA ARG A 478 9.42 13.47 -3.83
C ARG A 478 10.53 14.50 -4.11
N ASN A 479 10.28 15.77 -3.80
CA ASN A 479 11.17 16.88 -4.14
C ASN A 479 12.25 17.11 -3.07
N GLY A 480 13.36 16.36 -3.19
CA GLY A 480 14.63 16.65 -2.52
C GLY A 480 14.58 16.71 -0.98
N GLU A 481 15.61 17.27 -0.37
CA GLU A 481 15.83 17.23 1.08
C GLU A 481 14.77 18.01 1.90
N HIS A 482 14.12 19.00 1.29
CA HIS A 482 13.24 19.94 1.99
C HIS A 482 11.77 19.85 1.60
N GLY A 483 11.43 19.18 0.50
CA GLY A 483 10.04 19.14 0.03
C GLY A 483 9.09 18.45 1.01
N ALA A 484 9.57 17.50 1.82
CA ALA A 484 8.78 16.90 2.90
C ALA A 484 8.38 17.93 3.98
N TYR A 485 9.23 18.91 4.30
CA TYR A 485 8.87 19.98 5.23
C TYR A 485 7.74 20.85 4.66
N ASP A 486 7.82 21.17 3.37
CA ASP A 486 6.80 21.97 2.68
C ASP A 486 5.47 21.19 2.60
N ALA A 487 5.50 19.89 2.30
CA ALA A 487 4.33 19.01 2.28
C ALA A 487 3.65 18.92 3.65
N VAL A 488 4.44 18.72 4.71
CA VAL A 488 3.91 18.63 6.08
C VAL A 488 3.42 19.99 6.56
N SER A 489 4.09 21.08 6.20
CA SER A 489 3.60 22.43 6.49
C SER A 489 2.25 22.71 5.81
N LEU A 490 2.07 22.22 4.59
CA LEU A 490 0.79 22.33 3.88
C LEU A 490 -0.33 21.55 4.59
N LEU A 491 -0.03 20.35 5.11
CA LEU A 491 -1.00 19.50 5.80
C LEU A 491 -1.30 19.92 7.24
N VAL A 492 -0.31 20.34 8.02
CA VAL A 492 -0.48 20.57 9.47
C VAL A 492 0.05 21.92 9.94
N GLY A 493 0.39 22.82 9.02
CA GLY A 493 0.90 24.14 9.34
C GLY A 493 2.38 24.15 9.74
N CYS A 494 3.01 25.32 9.62
CA CYS A 494 4.44 25.49 9.87
C CYS A 494 4.84 25.23 11.33
N GLU A 495 3.99 25.53 12.30
CA GLU A 495 4.30 25.32 13.72
C GLU A 495 4.53 23.83 14.03
N MET A 496 3.63 22.97 13.54
CA MET A 496 3.76 21.53 13.73
C MET A 496 4.92 20.96 12.91
N ALA A 497 5.12 21.43 11.68
CA ALA A 497 6.27 21.03 10.87
C ALA A 497 7.60 21.37 11.59
N ASN A 498 7.71 22.55 12.22
CA ASN A 498 8.88 22.91 13.02
C ASN A 498 9.05 22.01 14.26
N THR A 499 7.95 21.60 14.90
CA THR A 499 8.00 20.62 15.99
C THR A 499 8.54 19.27 15.52
N LEU A 500 8.17 18.82 14.32
CA LEU A 500 8.65 17.59 13.70
C LEU A 500 10.13 17.70 13.27
N VAL A 501 10.60 18.88 12.84
CA VAL A 501 12.03 19.14 12.63
C VAL A 501 12.82 18.96 13.93
N LYS A 502 12.34 19.50 15.05
CA LYS A 502 12.99 19.31 16.37
C LYS A 502 13.04 17.84 16.80
N ARG A 503 12.13 17.00 16.30
CA ARG A 503 12.09 15.54 16.53
C ARG A 503 12.95 14.75 15.54
N GLY A 504 13.59 15.40 14.57
CA GLY A 504 14.40 14.75 13.55
C GLY A 504 13.60 14.05 12.43
N GLU A 505 12.29 14.30 12.35
CA GLU A 505 11.41 13.71 11.32
C GLU A 505 11.52 14.43 9.97
N LEU A 506 11.91 15.71 10.00
CA LEU A 506 11.96 16.60 8.85
C LEU A 506 13.25 17.41 8.82
N LYS A 507 13.61 17.90 7.63
CA LYS A 507 14.71 18.84 7.42
C LYS A 507 14.19 20.14 6.80
N ARG A 508 14.53 21.27 7.42
CA ARG A 508 14.14 22.60 6.96
C ARG A 508 15.24 23.23 6.11
N ARG A 509 14.88 24.08 5.14
CA ARG A 509 15.84 24.93 4.41
C ARG A 509 16.57 25.88 5.37
N SER A 510 17.89 25.79 5.41
CA SER A 510 18.74 26.77 6.10
C SER A 510 18.57 28.15 5.46
N GLY A 511 18.41 29.20 6.27
CA GLY A 511 18.38 30.58 5.79
C GLY A 511 17.04 31.11 5.28
N VAL A 512 15.96 30.32 5.28
CA VAL A 512 14.61 30.86 5.10
C VAL A 512 14.13 31.39 6.46
N PRO A 513 13.95 32.71 6.65
CA PRO A 513 13.47 33.26 7.91
C PRO A 513 12.17 32.57 8.33
N ILE A 514 11.98 32.35 9.63
CA ILE A 514 10.63 32.06 10.12
C ILE A 514 9.84 33.32 9.78
N LEU A 515 8.94 33.25 8.80
CA LEU A 515 7.99 34.31 8.54
C LEU A 515 7.11 34.39 9.78
N THR A 516 7.52 35.24 10.71
CA THR A 516 6.78 35.64 11.89
C THR A 516 6.11 36.95 11.53
N ASN A 517 4.85 37.09 11.90
CA ASN A 517 4.20 38.38 11.91
C ASN A 517 4.91 39.32 12.90
N PRO A 518 4.66 40.64 12.86
CA PRO A 518 5.28 41.63 13.76
C PRO A 518 5.12 41.33 15.26
N THR A 519 4.19 40.44 15.63
CA THR A 519 3.94 39.95 16.99
C THR A 519 4.79 38.72 17.38
N GLY A 520 5.69 38.24 16.52
CA GLY A 520 6.49 37.04 16.74
C GLY A 520 5.77 35.72 16.45
N ILE A 521 4.52 35.77 15.96
CA ILE A 521 3.69 34.59 15.66
C ILE A 521 3.98 34.12 14.22
N PRO A 522 4.35 32.84 13.97
CA PRO A 522 4.55 32.32 12.63
C PRO A 522 3.29 32.52 11.74
N LEU A 523 3.45 33.08 10.54
CA LEU A 523 2.38 33.17 9.55
C LEU A 523 1.97 31.76 9.12
N SER A 524 0.67 31.43 9.23
CA SER A 524 0.15 30.07 9.01
C SER A 524 0.10 29.62 7.55
N ASN A 525 0.44 30.48 6.57
CA ASN A 525 0.66 30.05 5.18
C ASN A 525 1.32 31.15 4.33
N PRO A 526 2.65 31.25 4.27
CA PRO A 526 3.27 32.02 3.20
C PRO A 526 3.12 31.20 1.92
N LEU A 527 2.23 31.63 1.02
CA LEU A 527 2.22 31.15 -0.36
C LEU A 527 3.66 31.21 -0.88
N LEU A 528 4.25 30.03 -1.13
CA LEU A 528 5.62 29.90 -1.60
C LEU A 528 5.83 30.79 -2.84
N PRO A 529 6.77 31.75 -2.81
CA PRO A 529 7.06 32.58 -3.98
C PRO A 529 7.68 31.68 -5.06
N GLY A 530 6.88 31.30 -6.05
CA GLY A 530 7.33 30.45 -7.17
C GLY A 530 6.24 29.55 -7.76
N LEU A 531 5.17 29.25 -7.03
CA LEU A 531 3.99 28.55 -7.55
C LEU A 531 2.92 29.59 -7.90
N SER A 532 2.98 30.15 -9.12
CA SER A 532 2.21 31.36 -9.46
C SER A 532 0.69 31.18 -9.29
N SER A 533 0.08 32.09 -8.51
CA SER A 533 -1.37 32.36 -8.44
C SER A 533 -2.06 32.48 -9.81
N ASN A 534 -1.30 32.84 -10.86
CA ASN A 534 -1.82 32.98 -12.23
C ASN A 534 -2.31 31.66 -12.84
N ARG A 535 -1.71 30.49 -12.52
CA ARG A 535 -2.18 29.19 -13.08
C ARG A 535 -3.47 28.71 -12.43
N ILE A 536 -3.64 28.93 -11.13
CA ILE A 536 -4.85 28.55 -10.38
C ILE A 536 -6.02 29.49 -10.73
N SER A 537 -5.76 30.79 -10.90
CA SER A 537 -6.78 31.76 -11.32
C SER A 537 -7.25 31.55 -12.77
N GLN A 538 -6.33 31.20 -13.69
CA GLN A 538 -6.69 30.84 -15.07
C GLN A 538 -7.46 29.51 -15.15
N ARG A 539 -7.12 28.50 -14.33
CA ARG A 539 -7.89 27.25 -14.23
C ARG A 539 -9.25 27.43 -13.57
N LYS A 540 -9.38 28.27 -12.53
CA LYS A 540 -10.70 28.60 -11.92
C LYS A 540 -11.63 29.27 -12.93
N HIS A 541 -11.12 30.12 -13.81
CA HIS A 541 -11.91 30.71 -14.90
C HIS A 541 -12.32 29.68 -15.97
N GLN A 542 -11.45 28.71 -16.29
CA GLN A 542 -11.80 27.62 -17.21
C GLN A 542 -12.82 26.64 -16.61
N LEU A 543 -12.70 26.29 -15.32
CA LEU A 543 -13.64 25.40 -14.61
C LEU A 543 -15.02 26.04 -14.41
N LYS A 544 -15.10 27.34 -14.12
CA LYS A 544 -16.39 28.06 -14.13
C LYS A 544 -17.06 28.06 -15.50
N ARG A 545 -16.28 28.11 -16.59
CA ARG A 545 -16.81 27.99 -17.97
C ARG A 545 -17.27 26.58 -18.31
N SER A 546 -16.56 25.54 -17.87
CA SER A 546 -16.96 24.15 -18.15
C SER A 546 -18.17 23.69 -17.32
N MET A 547 -18.34 24.17 -16.09
CA MET A 547 -19.50 23.85 -15.26
C MET A 547 -20.79 24.56 -15.72
N SER A 548 -20.68 25.74 -16.35
CA SER A 548 -21.81 26.42 -16.98
C SER A 548 -22.36 25.69 -18.22
N LEU A 549 -21.56 24.83 -18.85
CA LEU A 549 -21.95 24.07 -20.04
C LEU A 549 -22.51 22.67 -19.71
N ALA A 550 -22.32 22.19 -18.49
CA ALA A 550 -22.78 20.87 -18.04
C ALA A 550 -24.15 20.89 -17.32
N ALA A 551 -24.79 22.06 -17.20
CA ALA A 551 -26.09 22.23 -16.51
C ALA A 551 -27.32 21.95 -17.40
N TYR A 552 -27.13 21.42 -18.61
CA TYR A 552 -28.20 20.90 -19.47
C TYR A 552 -27.84 19.47 -19.88
N GLY A 553 -28.28 18.50 -19.08
CA GLY A 553 -28.10 17.09 -19.34
C GLY A 553 -28.99 16.30 -18.41
N ASP A 554 -29.94 15.57 -19.01
CA ASP A 554 -31.04 14.87 -18.36
C ASP A 554 -30.58 13.91 -17.24
N ASP A 555 -31.33 13.91 -16.14
CA ASP A 555 -31.20 12.98 -15.02
C ASP A 555 -31.97 11.68 -15.35
N PRO A 556 -31.30 10.52 -15.51
CA PRO A 556 -31.95 9.28 -15.93
C PRO A 556 -32.55 8.47 -14.78
N PHE A 557 -32.75 9.03 -13.58
CA PHE A 557 -33.23 8.29 -12.40
C PHE A 557 -34.50 8.87 -11.73
N ALA A 558 -35.39 9.50 -12.47
CA ALA A 558 -36.75 9.73 -12.00
C ALA A 558 -37.60 8.45 -12.15
N LEU A 559 -37.70 7.68 -11.06
CA LEU A 559 -38.63 6.56 -10.95
C LEU A 559 -40.06 7.08 -10.78
N ASP A 560 -40.97 6.63 -11.64
CA ASP A 560 -42.42 6.88 -11.62
C ASP A 560 -43.06 6.41 -10.29
N GLU A 561 -43.64 7.34 -9.54
CA GLU A 561 -44.65 7.02 -8.51
C GLU A 561 -46.03 6.88 -9.17
N PRO A 562 -46.82 5.82 -8.85
CA PRO A 562 -48.18 5.72 -9.36
C PRO A 562 -49.13 6.62 -8.55
N ARG A 563 -49.86 7.48 -9.26
CA ARG A 563 -50.93 8.32 -8.70
C ARG A 563 -52.11 7.47 -8.19
N PRO A 564 -52.82 7.90 -7.13
CA PRO A 564 -53.94 7.16 -6.58
C PRO A 564 -55.22 7.41 -7.38
N SER A 565 -55.83 6.34 -7.89
CA SER A 565 -57.16 6.37 -8.48
C SER A 565 -58.24 6.40 -7.40
N GLN A 566 -59.05 7.47 -7.42
CA GLN A 566 -60.35 7.51 -6.79
C GLN A 566 -61.29 6.46 -7.41
N ARG A 567 -62.01 5.68 -6.58
CA ARG A 567 -63.46 5.44 -6.78
C ARG A 567 -64.14 4.75 -5.59
N ARG A 568 -65.18 5.46 -5.13
CA ARG A 568 -66.52 5.01 -4.71
C ARG A 568 -66.74 4.32 -3.35
N ARG A 569 -67.50 5.08 -2.55
CA ARG A 569 -68.47 4.68 -1.52
C ARG A 569 -69.33 3.48 -1.92
N ALA A 570 -69.53 2.57 -0.97
CA ALA A 570 -70.81 1.92 -0.72
C ALA A 570 -70.95 1.72 0.81
N SER A 571 -72.16 1.96 1.30
CA SER A 571 -72.52 2.08 2.71
C SER A 571 -72.97 0.75 3.34
N ALA A 572 -72.91 0.75 4.67
CA ALA A 572 -73.77 0.05 5.64
C ALA A 572 -73.59 -1.48 5.84
N LEU A 573 -73.21 -1.89 7.06
CA LEU A 573 -74.17 -2.32 8.09
C LEU A 573 -73.46 -2.70 9.41
N HIS A 574 -74.11 -2.33 10.52
CA HIS A 574 -73.93 -2.86 11.87
C HIS A 574 -73.99 -4.38 11.91
N THR A 575 -73.10 -5.03 12.69
CA THR A 575 -73.50 -5.88 13.84
C THR A 575 -72.32 -6.28 14.76
N THR A 576 -72.55 -6.08 16.07
CA THR A 576 -72.18 -6.89 17.26
C THR A 576 -70.75 -7.38 17.55
N ARG A 577 -70.22 -6.80 18.64
CA ARG A 577 -69.54 -7.43 19.80
C ARG A 577 -69.88 -8.91 20.04
N HIS A 578 -68.86 -9.74 20.32
CA HIS A 578 -68.81 -10.54 21.55
C HIS A 578 -67.40 -11.03 21.86
N ASP A 579 -67.01 -10.86 23.12
CA ASP A 579 -65.91 -11.52 23.82
C ASP A 579 -66.03 -13.05 23.77
N MET A 580 -64.90 -13.77 23.82
CA MET A 580 -64.57 -14.75 24.88
C MET A 580 -63.32 -15.56 24.53
N ASP A 581 -62.33 -15.43 25.42
CA ASP A 581 -61.58 -16.48 26.12
C ASP A 581 -60.82 -17.61 25.40
N PHE A 582 -59.53 -17.69 25.80
CA PHE A 582 -58.76 -18.86 26.21
C PHE A 582 -58.92 -20.19 25.46
N MET A 583 -57.89 -20.55 24.69
CA MET A 583 -56.92 -21.60 25.05
C MET A 583 -55.65 -21.51 24.20
#